data_AF-R7K4U9-F1
#
_entry.id   AF-R7K4U9-F1
#
_cell.length_a   1.000
_cell.length_b   1.000
_cell.length_c   1.000
_cell.angle_alpha   90.00
_cell.angle_beta   90.00
_cell.angle_gamma   90.00
#
_symmetry.space_group_name_H-M   'P 1'
#
loop_
_entity.id
_entity.type
_entity.pdbx_description
1 polymer ?
#
loop_
_entity_poly.entity_id
_entity_poly.type
_entity_poly.pdbx_seq_one_letter_code
_entity_poly.pdbx_strand_id
1 'polypeptide(L)'
;MKNYTYKFADGMKSVVEVDDELYGILIEMDRQEKYGNRRETRRHVSLETLTEMNVEPSYTDEYNFDEIFGGMDNERLQEAISQLLPTQQSLLNRLFVERQTVSEIAEKDGVAVCSISNRLARIYKKLKNFL
;
A
#
# COMPACT_ATOMS: atom_id res chain seq x y z
N MET A 1 2.20 34.81 28.22
CA MET A 1 3.46 34.04 28.19
C MET A 1 3.14 32.59 28.55
N LYS A 2 3.44 31.68 27.64
CA LYS A 2 3.17 30.25 27.74
C LYS A 2 4.46 29.47 27.55
N ASN A 3 4.53 28.30 28.17
CA ASN A 3 5.68 27.42 28.05
C ASN A 3 5.48 26.50 26.85
N TYR A 4 6.35 26.61 25.85
CA TYR A 4 6.40 25.69 24.72
C TYR A 4 7.57 24.71 24.89
N THR A 5 7.32 23.43 24.60
CA THR A 5 8.35 22.38 24.65
C THR A 5 8.84 22.10 23.23
N TYR A 6 10.01 22.64 22.90
CA TYR A 6 10.66 22.37 21.63
C TYR A 6 11.41 21.04 21.67
N LYS A 7 11.31 20.26 20.58
CA LYS A 7 12.05 19.00 20.41
C LYS A 7 13.07 19.20 19.30
N PHE A 8 14.35 19.03 19.64
CA PHE A 8 15.43 19.06 18.68
C PHE A 8 15.50 17.75 17.88
N ALA A 9 16.14 17.79 16.72
CA ALA A 9 16.32 16.62 15.86
C ALA A 9 17.17 15.50 16.51
N ASP A 10 18.00 15.85 17.49
CA ASP A 10 18.80 14.93 18.29
C ASP A 10 18.01 14.27 19.45
N GLY A 11 16.72 14.60 19.59
CA GLY A 11 15.83 14.08 20.63
C GLY A 11 15.85 14.86 21.95
N MET A 12 16.68 15.90 22.08
CA MET A 12 16.66 16.78 23.25
C MET A 12 15.38 17.60 23.31
N LYS A 13 14.94 17.96 24.52
CA LYS A 13 13.77 18.79 24.76
C LYS A 13 14.16 20.03 25.54
N SER A 14 13.74 21.20 25.07
CA SER A 14 13.91 22.46 25.78
C SER A 14 12.56 23.12 26.01
N VAL A 15 12.38 23.70 27.19
CA VAL A 15 11.18 24.45 27.56
C VAL A 15 11.51 25.93 27.43
N VAL A 16 10.75 26.64 26.59
CA VAL A 16 10.96 28.05 26.30
C VAL A 16 9.67 28.82 26.61
N GLU A 17 9.82 29.96 27.28
CA GLU A 17 8.74 30.91 27.49
C GLU A 17 8.53 31.74 26.23
N VAL A 18 7.32 31.68 25.66
CA VAL A 18 6.94 32.37 24.43
C VAL A 18 5.66 33.15 24.63
N ASP A 19 5.47 34.17 23.79
CA ASP A 19 4.23 34.95 23.77
C ASP A 19 3.03 34.11 23.30
N ASP A 20 1.83 34.53 23.67
CA ASP A 20 0.59 33.79 23.41
C ASP A 20 0.28 33.64 21.91
N GLU A 21 0.59 34.65 21.09
CA GLU A 21 0.41 34.60 19.64
C GLU A 21 1.37 33.58 19.00
N LEU A 22 2.65 33.65 19.40
CA LEU A 22 3.70 32.76 18.90
C LEU A 22 3.47 31.31 19.34
N TYR A 23 2.98 31.10 20.57
CA TYR A 23 2.60 29.79 21.07
C TYR A 23 1.52 29.13 20.20
N GLY A 24 0.54 29.91 19.74
CA GLY A 24 -0.51 29.43 18.85
C GLY A 24 0.04 28.90 17.51
N ILE A 25 0.94 29.68 16.90
CA ILE A 25 1.60 29.33 15.63
C ILE A 25 2.43 28.04 15.80
N LEU A 26 3.24 27.94 16.86
CA LEU A 26 4.10 26.77 17.11
C LEU A 26 3.29 25.49 17.29
N ILE A 27 2.19 25.53 18.04
CA ILE A 27 1.30 24.37 18.21
C ILE A 27 0.63 23.96 16.90
N GLU A 28 0.28 24.92 16.04
CA GLU A 28 -0.27 24.61 14.73
C GLU A 28 0.77 23.93 13.83
N MET A 29 2.01 24.41 13.84
CA MET A 29 3.12 23.80 13.10
C MET A 29 3.36 22.34 13.54
N ASP A 30 3.44 22.08 14.86
CA ASP A 30 3.59 20.72 15.40
C ASP A 30 2.47 19.79 14.92
N ARG A 31 1.25 20.33 14.83
CA ARG A 31 0.08 19.58 14.38
C ARG A 31 0.16 19.24 12.90
N GLN A 32 0.57 20.20 12.08
CA GLN A 32 0.76 20.01 10.65
C GLN A 32 1.87 19.00 10.36
N GLU A 33 3.01 19.09 11.06
CA GLU A 33 4.11 18.13 10.94
C GLU A 33 3.64 16.71 11.30
N LYS A 34 2.93 16.55 12.43
CA LYS A 34 2.37 15.26 12.84
C LYS A 34 1.40 14.68 11.80
N TYR A 35 0.56 15.52 11.19
CA TYR A 35 -0.36 15.08 10.14
C TYR A 35 0.35 14.74 8.83
N GLY A 36 1.38 15.50 8.46
CA GLY A 36 2.27 15.20 7.33
C GLY A 36 2.92 13.84 7.50
N ASN A 37 3.62 13.64 8.63
CA ASN A 37 4.29 12.38 8.95
C ASN A 37 3.32 11.21 8.95
N ARG A 38 2.10 11.37 9.49
CA ARG A 38 1.08 10.32 9.45
C ARG A 38 0.55 10.05 8.04
N ARG A 39 0.42 11.09 7.20
CA ARG A 39 -0.02 10.93 5.81
C ARG A 39 1.02 10.16 5.00
N GLU A 40 2.29 10.46 5.21
CA GLU A 40 3.43 9.84 4.53
C GLU A 40 3.64 8.39 5.00
N THR A 41 3.82 8.17 6.30
CA THR A 41 4.11 6.84 6.87
C THR A 41 2.95 5.85 6.82
N ARG A 42 1.71 6.30 6.55
CA ARG A 42 0.56 5.38 6.39
C ARG A 42 0.65 4.54 5.12
N ARG A 43 1.32 5.03 4.07
CA ARG A 43 1.36 4.37 2.74
C ARG A 43 2.76 4.29 2.15
N HIS A 44 3.74 4.90 2.79
CA HIS A 44 5.12 4.91 2.38
C HIS A 44 6.00 4.38 3.51
N VAL A 45 7.07 3.68 3.15
CA VAL A 45 8.13 3.23 4.05
C VAL A 45 9.38 4.03 3.67
N SER A 46 10.13 4.52 4.67
CA SER A 46 11.35 5.28 4.38
C SER A 46 12.45 4.35 3.85
N LEU A 47 13.36 4.85 3.03
CA LEU A 47 14.51 4.06 2.57
C LEU A 47 15.41 3.61 3.73
N GLU A 48 15.53 4.43 4.76
CA GLU A 48 16.26 4.09 5.99
C GLU A 48 15.65 2.86 6.68
N THR A 49 14.32 2.82 6.83
CA THR A 49 13.64 1.66 7.44
C THR A 49 13.77 0.39 6.59
N LEU A 50 13.77 0.51 5.26
CA LEU A 50 14.05 -0.64 4.38
C LEU A 50 15.49 -1.14 4.56
N THR A 51 16.45 -0.22 4.70
CA THR A 51 17.87 -0.54 4.93
C THR A 51 18.05 -1.26 6.27
N GLU A 52 17.40 -0.80 7.34
CA GLU A 52 17.41 -1.46 8.66
C GLU A 52 16.81 -2.87 8.61
N MET A 53 15.78 -3.07 7.79
CA MET A 53 15.14 -4.37 7.59
C MET A 53 15.91 -5.30 6.65
N ASN A 54 17.03 -4.85 6.05
CA ASN A 54 17.74 -5.55 4.97
C ASN A 54 16.82 -5.93 3.79
N VAL A 55 15.86 -5.05 3.45
CA VAL A 55 14.93 -5.24 2.34
C VAL A 55 15.27 -4.24 1.22
N GLU A 56 15.44 -4.73 -0.01
CA GLU A 56 15.64 -3.85 -1.16
C GLU A 56 14.30 -3.24 -1.63
N PRO A 57 14.26 -1.93 -1.97
CA PRO A 57 13.07 -1.31 -2.53
C PRO A 57 12.74 -1.92 -3.90
N SER A 58 11.51 -2.42 -4.06
CA SER A 58 11.02 -2.93 -5.35
C SER A 58 10.88 -1.81 -6.38
N TYR A 59 11.29 -2.08 -7.63
CA TYR A 59 11.15 -1.18 -8.78
C TYR A 59 9.80 -1.30 -9.48
N THR A 60 8.99 -2.30 -9.13
CA THR A 60 7.66 -2.57 -9.69
C THR A 60 6.59 -2.61 -8.60
N ASP A 61 5.41 -2.01 -8.89
CA ASP A 61 4.14 -2.25 -8.18
C ASP A 61 3.62 -3.67 -8.50
N GLU A 62 4.49 -4.68 -8.49
CA GLU A 62 4.10 -6.04 -8.72
C GLU A 62 3.33 -6.51 -7.49
N TYR A 63 2.03 -6.73 -7.67
CA TYR A 63 1.27 -7.65 -6.84
C TYR A 63 2.06 -8.94 -6.81
N ASN A 64 2.81 -9.14 -5.72
CA ASN A 64 3.83 -10.16 -5.62
C ASN A 64 3.13 -11.52 -5.52
N PHE A 65 2.78 -12.07 -6.68
CA PHE A 65 2.09 -13.35 -6.79
C PHE A 65 2.92 -14.44 -6.12
N ASP A 66 4.24 -14.32 -6.17
CA ASP A 66 5.18 -15.21 -5.52
C ASP A 66 5.16 -15.10 -3.98
N GLU A 67 4.81 -13.96 -3.38
CA GLU A 67 4.60 -13.90 -1.91
C GLU A 67 3.32 -14.62 -1.48
N ILE A 68 2.29 -14.64 -2.33
CA ILE A 68 0.99 -15.24 -2.00
C ILE A 68 0.95 -16.73 -2.39
N PHE A 69 1.63 -17.11 -3.47
CA PHE A 69 1.54 -18.44 -4.08
C PHE A 69 2.88 -19.16 -4.24
N GLY A 70 4.01 -18.53 -3.92
CA GLY A 70 5.35 -19.11 -4.00
C GLY A 70 5.52 -20.24 -2.99
N GLY A 71 5.30 -21.47 -3.42
CA GLY A 71 5.38 -22.67 -2.59
C GLY A 71 4.14 -23.55 -2.62
N MET A 72 3.07 -23.15 -3.32
CA MET A 72 1.94 -24.05 -3.57
C MET A 72 2.20 -24.97 -4.76
N ASP A 73 1.83 -26.24 -4.60
CA ASP A 73 1.82 -27.19 -5.72
C ASP A 73 0.95 -26.63 -6.85
N ASN A 74 1.53 -26.54 -8.05
CA ASN A 74 0.86 -26.01 -9.24
C ASN A 74 -0.48 -26.71 -9.51
N GLU A 75 -0.60 -27.98 -9.13
CA GLU A 75 -1.83 -28.78 -9.26
C GLU A 75 -2.96 -28.22 -8.38
N ARG A 76 -2.69 -27.90 -7.11
CA ARG A 76 -3.71 -27.33 -6.20
C ARG A 76 -4.16 -25.95 -6.65
N LEU A 77 -3.23 -25.13 -7.13
CA LEU A 77 -3.55 -23.83 -7.70
C LEU A 77 -4.42 -23.96 -8.96
N GLN A 78 -4.09 -24.90 -9.86
CA GLN A 78 -4.88 -25.17 -11.05
C GLN A 78 -6.29 -25.68 -10.70
N GLU A 79 -6.42 -26.56 -9.72
CA GLU A 79 -7.72 -27.02 -9.22
C GLU A 79 -8.55 -25.86 -8.67
N ALA A 80 -7.96 -24.98 -7.83
CA ALA A 80 -8.64 -23.81 -7.30
C ALA A 80 -9.09 -22.83 -8.41
N ILE A 81 -8.25 -22.62 -9.43
CA ILE A 81 -8.59 -21.78 -10.59
C ILE A 81 -9.72 -22.41 -11.41
N SER A 82 -9.72 -23.73 -11.59
CA SER A 82 -10.76 -24.45 -12.34
C SER A 82 -12.16 -24.30 -11.73
N GLN A 83 -12.26 -24.08 -10.41
CA GLN A 83 -13.51 -23.85 -9.68
C GLN A 83 -14.06 -22.42 -9.84
N LEU A 84 -13.29 -21.48 -10.40
CA LEU A 84 -13.75 -20.12 -10.68
C LEU A 84 -14.70 -20.07 -11.88
N LEU A 85 -15.51 -19.01 -11.97
CA LEU A 85 -16.34 -18.80 -13.16
C LEU A 85 -15.46 -18.55 -14.41
N PRO A 86 -15.92 -18.90 -15.61
CA PRO A 86 -15.16 -18.67 -16.85
C PRO A 86 -14.74 -17.21 -17.05
N THR A 87 -15.59 -16.27 -16.66
CA THR A 87 -15.29 -14.82 -16.73
C THR A 87 -14.23 -14.38 -15.73
N GLN A 88 -14.05 -15.12 -14.63
CA GLN A 88 -13.01 -14.88 -13.63
C GLN A 88 -11.68 -15.49 -14.09
N GLN A 89 -11.72 -16.70 -14.64
CA GLN A 89 -10.55 -17.35 -15.23
C GLN A 89 -9.98 -16.55 -16.41
N SER A 90 -10.86 -16.07 -17.31
CA SER A 90 -10.46 -15.20 -18.42
C SER A 90 -9.77 -13.92 -17.93
N LEU A 91 -10.27 -13.30 -16.86
CA LEU A 91 -9.64 -12.11 -16.31
C LEU A 91 -8.23 -12.41 -15.77
N LEU A 92 -8.04 -13.55 -15.09
CA LEU A 92 -6.72 -13.99 -14.63
C LEU A 92 -5.78 -14.28 -15.81
N ASN A 93 -6.26 -14.95 -16.85
CA ASN A 93 -5.45 -15.23 -18.04
C ASN A 93 -4.98 -13.94 -18.73
N ARG A 94 -5.86 -12.95 -18.91
CA ARG A 94 -5.46 -11.65 -19.48
C ARG A 94 -4.36 -10.96 -18.66
N LEU A 95 -4.47 -11.03 -17.33
CA LEU A 95 -3.53 -10.36 -16.43
C LEU A 95 -2.18 -11.09 -16.37
N PHE A 96 -2.19 -12.40 -16.17
CA PHE A 96 -0.99 -13.18 -15.86
C PHE A 96 -0.37 -13.90 -17.07
N VAL A 97 -1.18 -14.33 -18.03
CA VAL A 97 -0.70 -15.03 -19.24
C VAL A 97 -0.47 -14.05 -20.38
N GLU A 98 -1.46 -13.20 -20.67
CA GLU A 98 -1.36 -12.20 -21.75
C GLU A 98 -0.62 -10.92 -21.32
N ARG A 99 -0.21 -10.83 -20.04
CA ARG A 99 0.55 -9.70 -19.45
C ARG A 99 -0.12 -8.33 -19.66
N GLN A 100 -1.44 -8.28 -19.76
CA GLN A 100 -2.17 -7.02 -19.90
C GLN A 100 -2.24 -6.30 -18.56
N THR A 101 -2.08 -4.98 -18.57
CA THR A 101 -2.26 -4.19 -17.36
C THR A 101 -3.74 -4.05 -17.00
N VAL A 102 -4.03 -3.80 -15.71
CA VAL A 102 -5.41 -3.55 -15.24
C VAL A 102 -6.05 -2.37 -16.00
N SER A 103 -5.25 -1.36 -16.34
CA SER A 103 -5.68 -0.19 -17.10
C SER A 103 -6.05 -0.53 -18.54
N GLU A 104 -5.22 -1.29 -19.25
CA GLU A 104 -5.52 -1.75 -20.62
C GLU A 104 -6.78 -2.61 -20.67
N ILE A 105 -6.94 -3.50 -19.68
CA ILE A 105 -8.12 -4.34 -19.55
C ILE A 105 -9.37 -3.47 -19.36
N ALA A 106 -9.30 -2.48 -18.48
CA ALA A 106 -10.41 -1.59 -18.19
C ALA A 106 -10.80 -0.76 -19.43
N GLU A 107 -9.82 -0.28 -20.19
CA GLU A 107 -10.03 0.46 -21.43
C GLU A 107 -10.70 -0.42 -22.50
N LYS A 108 -10.21 -1.64 -22.72
CA LYS A 108 -10.81 -2.62 -23.66
C LYS A 108 -12.24 -3.02 -23.28
N ASP A 109 -12.48 -3.23 -21.99
CA ASP A 109 -13.79 -3.61 -21.46
C ASP A 109 -14.74 -2.39 -21.34
N GLY A 110 -14.26 -1.16 -21.54
CA GLY A 110 -15.05 0.06 -21.41
C GLY A 110 -15.51 0.36 -19.97
N VAL A 111 -14.75 -0.09 -18.97
CA VAL A 111 -15.08 0.04 -17.54
C VAL A 111 -14.03 0.85 -16.79
N ALA A 112 -14.39 1.33 -15.60
CA ALA A 112 -13.43 1.98 -14.72
C ALA A 112 -12.37 0.98 -14.21
N VAL A 113 -11.12 1.43 -14.06
CA VAL A 113 -10.00 0.62 -13.52
C VAL A 113 -10.37 -0.02 -12.17
N CYS A 114 -11.04 0.74 -11.30
CA CYS A 114 -11.51 0.27 -10.00
C CYS A 114 -12.49 -0.91 -10.10
N SER A 115 -13.27 -1.02 -11.17
CA SER A 115 -14.16 -2.16 -11.40
C SER A 115 -13.37 -3.45 -11.64
N ILE A 116 -12.25 -3.37 -12.37
CA ILE A 116 -11.36 -4.52 -12.57
C ILE A 116 -10.67 -4.90 -11.25
N SER A 117 -10.14 -3.93 -10.50
CA SER A 117 -9.54 -4.18 -9.18
C SER A 117 -10.53 -4.85 -8.22
N ASN A 118 -11.78 -4.40 -8.18
CA ASN A 118 -12.84 -5.00 -7.36
C ASN A 118 -13.18 -6.43 -7.80
N ARG A 119 -13.17 -6.71 -9.12
CA ARG A 119 -13.33 -8.08 -9.65
C ARG A 119 -12.19 -8.98 -9.20
N LEU A 120 -10.94 -8.51 -9.30
CA LEU A 120 -9.75 -9.25 -8.85
C LEU A 120 -9.80 -9.53 -7.34
N ALA A 121 -10.17 -8.55 -6.51
CA ALA A 121 -10.31 -8.75 -5.07
C ALA A 121 -11.31 -9.88 -4.72
N ARG A 122 -12.43 -9.97 -5.45
CA ARG A 122 -13.39 -11.07 -5.28
C ARG A 122 -12.82 -12.41 -5.73
N ILE A 123 -12.01 -12.44 -6.78
CA ILE A 123 -11.34 -13.64 -7.27
C ILE A 123 -10.35 -14.15 -6.23
N TYR A 124 -9.49 -13.26 -5.70
CA TYR A 124 -8.53 -13.64 -4.66
C TYR A 124 -9.21 -14.17 -3.40
N LYS A 125 -10.33 -13.57 -2.98
CA LYS A 125 -11.12 -14.09 -1.86
C LYS A 125 -11.67 -15.50 -2.11
N LYS A 126 -12.07 -15.81 -3.35
CA LYS A 126 -12.53 -17.16 -3.73
C LYS A 126 -11.37 -18.16 -3.76
N LEU A 127 -10.27 -17.80 -4.40
CA LEU A 127 -9.07 -18.66 -4.46
C LEU A 127 -8.58 -19.02 -3.06
N LYS A 128 -8.57 -18.06 -2.13
CA LYS A 128 -8.24 -18.31 -0.73
C LYS A 128 -9.19 -19.28 -0.01
N ASN A 129 -10.43 -19.42 -0.47
CA ASN A 129 -11.38 -20.39 0.11
C ASN A 129 -11.25 -21.78 -0.53
N PHE A 130 -10.70 -21.88 -1.74
CA PHE A 130 -10.52 -23.13 -2.47
C PHE A 130 -9.18 -23.81 -2.18
N LEU A 131 -8.18 -23.03 -1.77
CA LEU A 131 -6.87 -23.46 -1.27
C LEU A 131 -6.94 -23.73 0.24
#